data_AF-A0A954FJ77-F1
#
_entry.id   AF-A0A954FJ77-F1
#
_cell.length_a   1.000
_cell.length_b   1.000
_cell.length_c   1.000
_cell.angle_alpha   90.00
_cell.angle_beta   90.00
_cell.angle_gamma   90.00
#
_symmetry.space_group_name_H-M   'P 1'
#
loop_
_entity.id
_entity.type
_entity.pdbx_description
1 polymer ?
#
loop_
_entity_poly.entity_id
_entity_poly.type
_entity_poly.pdbx_seq_one_letter_code
_entity_poly.pdbx_strand_id
1 'polypeptide(L)'
;MDTQFPLAPVADLPWLAYASLLVIAVYFRFSRPLTIRNLDLFLTLLIAAAVVVSTHFRDSAFWVAAAENRGSESLNPDAVAADVVLPPAQISPVAGHELVQPELIREPHPAYAWSSLALVVLAVLLVVRLLFDESLTRRPRFDQNLNAAGLTFLCIPAFAILAFGVFLKPAPMTNLKAVGTGRALLQRREVEVDRTKELSDVPAPTETLIAAGGAAVAQLSGTLPKSVSVDTGATRDIELLVARILVVVAHFVIVLGLLFIGRWHFASVQLGVAMSCLYLLLPCTAANVHKLSHVLPAACLIWAIASYRKPTVAGILLGLACGTLFFAIFLLPLWAVFYGRKGAMRFGASVLGVVIVLAACLMMISGDADSFFNRVVTSTNWTVYRLLDESLTITHTPVSHLFIRIPMAAIFFVMLTAMTALPRPRNLENLLANSTALVVSAQMWYPDDIGSYVQWYMPLFLVVVFRPRLDRFTPPDMVERQATTVVNELTTGSQSTVAISRLSLYR
;
A
#
# COMPACT_ATOMS: atom_id res chain seq x y z
N MET A 1 30.22 -26.02 -11.45
CA MET A 1 28.95 -26.78 -11.43
C MET A 1 27.86 -25.79 -11.08
N ASP A 2 27.45 -25.01 -12.06
CA ASP A 2 26.46 -23.93 -11.93
C ASP A 2 25.07 -24.46 -12.26
N THR A 3 24.60 -25.42 -11.47
CA THR A 3 23.17 -25.78 -11.48
C THR A 3 22.46 -24.84 -10.52
N GLN A 4 22.30 -23.57 -10.92
CA GLN A 4 21.25 -22.75 -10.35
C GLN A 4 19.94 -23.48 -10.65
N PHE A 5 19.28 -24.01 -9.62
CA PHE A 5 17.88 -24.42 -9.74
C PHE A 5 17.13 -23.30 -10.45
N PRO A 6 16.36 -23.59 -11.53
CA PRO A 6 15.62 -22.58 -12.27
C PRO A 6 14.36 -22.19 -11.48
N LEU A 7 14.55 -21.72 -10.25
CA LEU A 7 13.55 -20.92 -9.58
C LEU A 7 13.57 -19.58 -10.31
N ALA A 8 12.76 -19.49 -11.37
CA ALA A 8 12.47 -18.21 -12.02
C ALA A 8 12.20 -17.19 -10.91
N PRO A 9 12.83 -16.00 -10.94
CA PRO A 9 12.58 -14.98 -9.94
C PRO A 9 11.07 -14.81 -9.77
N VAL A 10 10.61 -14.84 -8.51
CA VAL A 10 9.18 -14.79 -8.12
C VAL A 10 8.50 -13.47 -8.57
N ALA A 11 9.19 -12.63 -9.34
CA ALA A 11 8.80 -11.32 -9.82
C ALA A 11 8.73 -11.19 -11.34
N ASP A 12 9.06 -12.26 -12.07
CA ASP A 12 9.18 -12.21 -13.53
C ASP A 12 7.86 -12.57 -14.23
N LEU A 13 7.82 -12.32 -15.54
CA LEU A 13 6.69 -12.62 -16.42
C LEU A 13 6.13 -14.06 -16.29
N PRO A 14 6.94 -15.12 -16.06
CA PRO A 14 6.40 -16.47 -15.84
C PRO A 14 5.58 -16.58 -14.57
N TRP A 15 5.99 -15.93 -13.47
CA TRP A 15 5.23 -15.91 -12.23
C TRP A 15 3.87 -15.25 -12.42
N LEU A 16 3.84 -14.13 -13.17
CA LEU A 16 2.58 -13.46 -13.54
C LEU A 16 1.62 -14.43 -14.24
N ALA A 17 2.09 -15.21 -15.22
CA ALA A 17 1.25 -16.16 -15.95
C ALA A 17 0.73 -17.29 -15.04
N TYR A 18 1.61 -17.97 -14.31
CA TYR A 18 1.23 -19.10 -13.46
C TYR A 18 0.32 -18.68 -12.30
N ALA A 19 0.65 -17.59 -11.62
CA ALA A 19 -0.16 -17.08 -10.52
C ALA A 19 -1.52 -16.57 -11.01
N SER A 20 -1.58 -15.90 -12.17
CA SER A 20 -2.86 -15.46 -12.75
C SER A 20 -3.76 -16.64 -13.14
N LEU A 21 -3.21 -17.68 -13.76
CA LEU A 21 -3.96 -18.91 -14.08
C LEU A 21 -4.50 -19.58 -12.82
N LEU A 22 -3.67 -19.69 -11.77
CA LEU A 22 -4.08 -20.24 -10.49
C LEU A 22 -5.17 -19.39 -9.82
N VAL A 23 -5.03 -18.06 -9.82
CA VAL A 23 -6.04 -17.14 -9.29
C VAL A 23 -7.35 -17.27 -10.06
N ILE A 24 -7.31 -17.37 -11.40
CA ILE A 24 -8.50 -17.61 -12.22
C ILE A 24 -9.13 -18.95 -11.85
N ALA A 25 -8.36 -20.03 -11.77
CA ALA A 25 -8.87 -21.36 -11.42
C ALA A 25 -9.57 -21.38 -10.04
N VAL A 26 -9.02 -20.69 -9.04
CA VAL A 26 -9.54 -20.69 -7.67
C VAL A 26 -10.68 -19.70 -7.47
N TYR A 27 -10.63 -18.52 -8.08
CA TYR A 27 -11.52 -17.39 -7.77
C TYR A 27 -12.48 -16.99 -8.89
N PHE A 28 -12.28 -17.42 -10.14
CA PHE A 28 -13.19 -17.07 -11.23
C PHE A 28 -14.46 -17.93 -11.22
N ARG A 29 -15.63 -17.31 -11.37
CA ARG A 29 -16.89 -18.03 -11.46
C ARG A 29 -17.25 -18.32 -12.92
N PHE A 30 -17.01 -19.55 -13.37
CA PHE A 30 -17.25 -19.98 -14.75
C PHE A 30 -18.74 -20.05 -15.12
N SER A 31 -19.62 -20.37 -14.17
CA SER A 31 -21.07 -20.48 -14.43
C SER A 31 -21.74 -19.15 -14.82
N ARG A 32 -21.15 -18.02 -14.43
CA ARG A 32 -21.67 -16.67 -14.70
C ARG A 32 -20.49 -15.72 -14.95
N PRO A 33 -20.00 -15.61 -16.19
CA PRO A 33 -18.77 -14.87 -16.47
C PRO A 33 -18.93 -13.36 -16.19
N LEU A 34 -20.09 -12.78 -16.50
CA LEU A 34 -20.39 -11.36 -16.30
C LEU A 34 -21.00 -11.10 -14.92
N THR A 35 -20.15 -11.08 -13.89
CA THR A 35 -20.55 -10.71 -12.52
C THR A 35 -19.64 -9.62 -11.96
N ILE A 36 -20.15 -8.80 -11.03
CA ILE A 36 -19.34 -7.77 -10.33
C ILE A 36 -18.10 -8.40 -9.69
N ARG A 37 -18.23 -9.61 -9.13
CA ARG A 37 -17.07 -10.34 -8.58
C ARG A 37 -16.01 -10.65 -9.64
N ASN A 38 -16.40 -11.16 -10.81
CA ASN A 38 -15.44 -11.50 -11.84
C ASN A 38 -14.82 -10.22 -12.43
N LEU A 39 -15.58 -9.12 -12.49
CA LEU A 39 -15.05 -7.79 -12.82
C LEU A 39 -13.99 -7.36 -11.81
N ASP A 40 -14.24 -7.51 -10.51
CA ASP A 40 -13.27 -7.17 -9.45
C ASP A 40 -12.00 -8.01 -9.55
N LEU A 41 -12.15 -9.31 -9.81
CA LEU A 41 -11.02 -10.23 -10.00
C LEU A 41 -10.21 -9.87 -11.24
N PHE A 42 -10.88 -9.56 -12.36
CA PHE A 42 -10.23 -9.16 -13.60
C PHE A 42 -9.50 -7.83 -13.45
N LEU A 43 -10.14 -6.83 -12.82
CA LEU A 43 -9.52 -5.54 -12.50
C LEU A 43 -8.28 -5.73 -11.61
N THR A 44 -8.38 -6.60 -10.61
CA THR A 44 -7.24 -6.94 -9.73
C THR A 44 -6.09 -7.56 -10.52
N LEU A 45 -6.37 -8.53 -11.40
CA LEU A 45 -5.35 -9.21 -12.20
C LEU A 45 -4.73 -8.28 -13.23
N LEU A 46 -5.50 -7.39 -13.85
CA LEU A 46 -4.98 -6.37 -14.78
C LEU A 46 -4.07 -5.38 -14.06
N ILE A 47 -4.46 -4.89 -12.89
CA ILE A 47 -3.61 -4.03 -12.05
C ILE A 47 -2.34 -4.79 -11.68
N ALA A 48 -2.46 -6.05 -11.27
CA ALA A 48 -1.31 -6.87 -10.90
C ALA A 48 -0.34 -7.08 -12.07
N ALA A 49 -0.86 -7.36 -13.26
CA ALA A 49 -0.09 -7.49 -14.49
C ALA A 49 0.63 -6.18 -14.85
N ALA A 50 -0.09 -5.06 -14.82
CA ALA A 50 0.47 -3.75 -15.14
C ALA A 50 1.59 -3.35 -14.16
N VAL A 51 1.47 -3.68 -12.87
CA VAL A 51 2.57 -3.48 -11.90
C VAL A 51 3.78 -4.34 -12.26
N VAL A 52 3.58 -5.63 -12.53
CA VAL A 52 4.69 -6.54 -12.84
C VAL A 52 5.45 -6.07 -14.09
N VAL A 53 4.72 -5.75 -15.17
CA VAL A 53 5.29 -5.23 -16.42
C VAL A 53 6.01 -3.91 -16.16
N SER A 54 5.39 -3.00 -15.40
CA SER A 54 6.02 -1.72 -15.05
C SER A 54 7.31 -1.93 -14.26
N THR A 55 7.34 -2.84 -13.29
CA THR A 55 8.56 -3.12 -12.52
C THR A 55 9.64 -3.84 -13.32
N HIS A 56 9.26 -4.67 -14.29
CA HIS A 56 10.20 -5.45 -15.10
C HIS A 56 10.90 -4.57 -16.15
N PHE A 57 10.16 -3.66 -16.79
CA PHE A 57 10.68 -2.81 -17.87
C PHE A 57 11.13 -1.41 -17.42
N ARG A 58 11.02 -1.07 -16.12
CA ARG A 58 11.38 0.26 -15.59
C ARG A 58 12.82 0.66 -15.90
N ASP A 59 13.76 -0.26 -15.64
CA ASP A 59 15.19 0.01 -15.73
C ASP A 59 15.79 -0.50 -17.06
N SER A 60 14.98 -1.15 -17.90
CA SER A 60 15.40 -1.69 -19.19
C SER A 60 15.80 -0.56 -20.13
N ALA A 61 17.07 -0.53 -20.52
CA ALA A 61 17.57 0.46 -21.45
C ALA A 61 16.99 0.22 -22.85
N PHE A 62 16.23 1.18 -23.35
CA PHE A 62 15.74 1.22 -24.72
C PHE A 62 16.40 2.41 -25.41
N TRP A 63 17.12 2.14 -26.50
CA TRP A 63 17.90 3.16 -27.20
C TRP A 63 17.31 3.39 -28.58
N VAL A 64 17.07 4.65 -28.90
CA VAL A 64 16.58 5.07 -30.22
C VAL A 64 17.69 5.88 -30.87
N ALA A 65 17.97 5.60 -32.15
CA ALA A 65 18.89 6.42 -32.93
C ALA A 65 18.30 7.83 -33.07
N ALA A 66 19.06 8.87 -32.72
CA ALA A 66 18.67 10.24 -32.98
C ALA A 66 18.40 10.38 -34.49
N ALA A 67 17.18 10.81 -34.84
CA ALA A 67 16.85 11.11 -36.22
C ALA A 67 17.74 12.28 -36.66
N GLU A 68 18.73 11.98 -37.49
CA GLU A 68 19.53 13.00 -38.14
C GLU A 68 18.58 13.85 -38.99
N ASN A 69 18.50 15.15 -38.69
CA ASN A 69 17.73 16.13 -39.46
C ASN A 69 18.38 16.29 -40.85
N ARG A 70 18.30 15.26 -41.70
CA ARG A 70 18.53 15.39 -43.14
C ARG A 70 17.23 15.88 -43.75
N GLY A 71 17.24 17.16 -44.13
CA GLY A 71 16.12 17.84 -44.74
C GLY A 71 15.51 17.02 -45.88
N SER A 72 14.19 16.93 -45.85
CA SER A 72 13.32 16.67 -47.00
C SER A 72 13.86 15.68 -48.04
N GLU A 73 13.74 14.37 -47.77
CA GLU A 73 13.51 13.43 -48.87
C GLU A 73 12.60 12.29 -48.39
N SER A 74 11.50 12.13 -49.12
CA SER A 74 10.41 11.19 -48.87
C SER A 74 10.91 9.77 -48.72
N LEU A 75 10.80 9.19 -47.53
CA LEU A 75 11.03 7.75 -47.31
C LEU A 75 9.89 7.14 -46.47
N ASN A 76 9.45 6.00 -46.99
CA ASN A 76 8.30 5.16 -46.70
C ASN A 76 7.97 4.97 -45.20
N PRO A 77 6.69 5.01 -44.75
CA PRO A 77 6.34 4.93 -43.32
C PRO A 77 6.57 3.55 -42.65
N ASP A 78 6.92 2.52 -43.42
CA ASP A 78 6.92 1.13 -42.93
C ASP A 78 8.29 0.61 -42.43
N ALA A 79 9.33 1.46 -42.34
CA ALA A 79 10.70 1.02 -42.08
C ALA A 79 11.26 1.27 -40.66
N VAL A 80 10.48 1.77 -39.69
CA VAL A 80 11.01 2.22 -38.37
C VAL A 80 10.77 1.22 -37.23
N ALA A 81 10.98 -0.08 -37.48
CA ALA A 81 10.98 -1.08 -36.41
C ALA A 81 11.97 -2.21 -36.68
N ALA A 82 13.27 -1.89 -36.72
CA ALA A 82 14.30 -2.90 -36.58
C ALA A 82 14.79 -2.86 -35.13
N ASP A 83 14.44 -3.88 -34.35
CA ASP A 83 15.01 -4.17 -33.03
C ASP A 83 16.53 -4.40 -33.18
N VAL A 84 17.33 -3.35 -32.96
CA VAL A 84 18.78 -3.50 -32.87
C VAL A 84 19.13 -3.86 -31.43
N VAL A 85 19.05 -5.16 -31.12
CA VAL A 85 19.65 -5.74 -29.91
C VAL A 85 21.14 -5.97 -30.19
N LEU A 86 22.01 -5.04 -29.79
CA LEU A 86 23.46 -5.25 -29.85
C LEU A 86 23.93 -6.05 -28.61
N PRO A 87 24.67 -7.15 -28.77
CA PRO A 87 25.31 -7.87 -27.65
C PRO A 87 26.47 -7.05 -27.04
N PRO A 88 26.90 -7.33 -25.79
CA PRO A 88 27.92 -6.56 -25.11
C PRO A 88 29.26 -6.64 -25.86
N ALA A 89 29.87 -5.47 -26.03
CA ALA A 89 31.02 -5.19 -26.87
C ALA A 89 32.19 -6.18 -26.69
N GLN A 90 32.51 -6.94 -27.75
CA GLN A 90 33.89 -7.36 -28.00
C GLN A 90 34.58 -6.23 -28.75
N ILE A 91 35.38 -5.43 -28.04
CA ILE A 91 36.22 -4.39 -28.63
C ILE A 91 37.48 -5.07 -29.18
N SER A 92 37.61 -5.15 -30.50
CA SER A 92 38.91 -5.24 -31.17
C SER A 92 39.08 -4.00 -32.04
N PRO A 93 40.21 -3.26 -31.95
CA PRO A 93 40.39 -2.04 -32.71
C PRO A 93 40.85 -2.40 -34.12
N VAL A 94 39.94 -2.35 -35.09
CA VAL A 94 40.33 -2.24 -36.51
C VAL A 94 40.28 -0.76 -36.87
N ALA A 95 41.46 -0.20 -37.11
CA ALA A 95 41.66 1.19 -37.48
C ALA A 95 41.10 1.47 -38.88
N GLY A 96 40.48 2.65 -39.06
CA GLY A 96 40.55 3.35 -40.34
C GLY A 96 39.27 3.85 -41.00
N HIS A 97 38.08 3.80 -40.38
CA HIS A 97 36.91 4.58 -40.81
C HIS A 97 36.27 5.23 -39.58
N GLU A 98 36.22 6.57 -39.52
CA GLU A 98 35.38 7.31 -38.57
C GLU A 98 33.91 6.99 -38.89
N LEU A 99 33.40 5.91 -38.29
CA LEU A 99 31.97 5.67 -38.20
C LEU A 99 31.43 6.70 -37.23
N VAL A 100 30.75 7.73 -37.75
CA VAL A 100 29.88 8.60 -36.96
C VAL A 100 28.90 7.68 -36.24
N GLN A 101 29.12 7.46 -34.95
CA GLN A 101 28.20 6.66 -34.15
C GLN A 101 26.89 7.45 -34.04
N PRO A 102 25.73 6.85 -34.36
CA PRO A 102 24.46 7.53 -34.19
C PRO A 102 24.33 7.92 -32.72
N GLU A 103 23.98 9.18 -32.46
CA GLU A 103 23.68 9.65 -31.11
C GLU A 103 22.49 8.85 -30.58
N LEU A 104 22.74 7.88 -29.69
CA LEU A 104 21.72 7.00 -29.14
C LEU A 104 21.08 7.71 -27.95
N ILE A 105 19.81 8.06 -28.08
CA ILE A 105 19.02 8.67 -27.01
C ILE A 105 18.40 7.54 -26.18
N ARG A 106 18.55 7.61 -24.85
CA ARG A 106 17.90 6.68 -23.93
C ARG A 106 16.43 7.08 -23.78
N GLU A 107 15.54 6.27 -24.29
CA GLU A 107 14.09 6.43 -24.12
C GLU A 107 13.56 5.39 -23.12
N PRO A 108 12.47 5.67 -22.39
CA PRO A 108 11.80 4.65 -21.59
C PRO A 108 11.25 3.56 -22.51
N HIS A 109 11.41 2.30 -22.08
CA HIS A 109 10.90 1.16 -22.84
C HIS A 109 9.37 1.29 -23.07
N PRO A 110 8.85 1.05 -24.29
CA PRO A 110 7.44 1.28 -24.61
C PRO A 110 6.49 0.49 -23.70
N ALA A 111 6.86 -0.74 -23.33
CA ALA A 111 6.08 -1.55 -22.38
C ALA A 111 5.96 -0.91 -20.98
N TYR A 112 6.97 -0.16 -20.54
CA TYR A 112 6.91 0.59 -19.28
C TYR A 112 5.93 1.78 -19.40
N ALA A 113 5.97 2.53 -20.51
CA ALA A 113 5.04 3.63 -20.74
C ALA A 113 3.56 3.15 -20.81
N TRP A 114 3.29 2.10 -21.59
CA TRP A 114 1.95 1.53 -21.71
C TRP A 114 1.43 0.93 -20.41
N SER A 115 2.30 0.25 -19.63
CA SER A 115 1.90 -0.29 -18.33
C SER A 115 1.63 0.81 -17.30
N SER A 116 2.40 1.90 -17.29
CA SER A 116 2.14 3.07 -16.45
C SER A 116 0.79 3.72 -16.79
N LEU A 117 0.50 3.93 -18.08
CA LEU A 117 -0.80 4.43 -18.52
C LEU A 117 -1.94 3.50 -18.11
N ALA A 118 -1.76 2.19 -18.29
CA ALA A 118 -2.73 1.18 -17.87
C ALA A 118 -2.98 1.25 -16.35
N LEU A 119 -1.94 1.42 -15.52
CA LEU A 119 -2.11 1.57 -14.08
C LEU A 119 -2.98 2.77 -13.72
N VAL A 120 -2.80 3.92 -14.38
CA VAL A 120 -3.63 5.10 -14.16
C VAL A 120 -5.08 4.83 -14.53
N VAL A 121 -5.33 4.30 -15.73
CA VAL A 121 -6.69 4.01 -16.20
C VAL A 121 -7.38 2.97 -15.29
N LEU A 122 -6.69 1.90 -14.92
CA LEU A 122 -7.22 0.86 -14.04
C LEU A 122 -7.45 1.38 -12.62
N ALA A 123 -6.60 2.28 -12.11
CA ALA A 123 -6.83 2.95 -10.84
C ALA A 123 -8.08 3.84 -10.87
N VAL A 124 -8.31 4.61 -11.96
CA VAL A 124 -9.56 5.36 -12.14
C VAL A 124 -10.77 4.44 -12.13
N LEU A 125 -10.73 3.35 -12.92
CA LEU A 125 -11.81 2.36 -12.96
C LEU A 125 -12.05 1.74 -11.57
N LEU A 126 -10.99 1.51 -10.80
CA LEU A 126 -11.07 1.02 -9.43
C LEU A 126 -11.72 2.02 -8.48
N VAL A 127 -11.35 3.31 -8.55
CA VAL A 127 -12.00 4.38 -7.77
C VAL A 127 -13.48 4.44 -8.12
N VAL A 128 -13.82 4.48 -9.41
CA VAL A 128 -15.21 4.50 -9.88
C VAL A 128 -15.98 3.30 -9.34
N ARG A 129 -15.42 2.08 -9.45
CA ARG A 129 -16.01 0.86 -8.88
C ARG A 129 -16.20 0.97 -7.37
N LEU A 130 -15.24 1.54 -6.64
CA LEU A 130 -15.31 1.74 -5.19
C LEU A 130 -16.33 2.79 -4.77
N LEU A 131 -16.62 3.78 -5.62
CA LEU A 131 -17.71 4.74 -5.40
C LEU A 131 -19.08 4.11 -5.66
N PHE A 132 -19.20 3.28 -6.71
CA PHE A 132 -20.41 2.51 -6.98
C PHE A 132 -20.71 1.44 -5.93
N ASP A 133 -19.73 1.09 -5.11
CA ASP A 133 -19.80 0.10 -4.03
C ASP A 133 -20.93 0.39 -3.02
N GLU A 134 -21.22 1.68 -2.75
CA GLU A 134 -22.32 2.15 -1.89
C GLU A 134 -23.72 1.93 -2.54
N SER A 135 -23.80 1.91 -3.88
CA SER A 135 -25.06 1.77 -4.63
C SER A 135 -25.59 0.33 -4.70
N LEU A 136 -24.75 -0.66 -4.36
CA LEU A 136 -25.09 -2.07 -4.47
C LEU A 136 -26.06 -2.49 -3.35
N THR A 137 -27.33 -2.73 -3.71
CA THR A 137 -28.38 -3.21 -2.79
C THR A 137 -28.25 -4.70 -2.44
N ARG A 138 -27.73 -5.51 -3.36
CA ARG A 138 -27.40 -6.93 -3.13
C ARG A 138 -25.99 -7.20 -3.58
N ARG A 139 -25.18 -7.82 -2.71
CA ARG A 139 -23.85 -8.29 -3.09
C ARG A 139 -23.83 -9.76 -3.44
N PRO A 140 -23.23 -10.14 -4.58
CA PRO A 140 -22.90 -11.53 -4.83
C PRO A 140 -21.82 -11.98 -3.83
N ARG A 141 -22.02 -13.14 -3.21
CA ARG A 141 -20.99 -13.76 -2.35
C ARG A 141 -19.78 -14.16 -3.19
N PHE A 142 -18.59 -13.94 -2.65
CA PHE A 142 -17.35 -14.32 -3.32
C PHE A 142 -16.97 -15.76 -2.96
N ASP A 143 -17.71 -16.76 -3.47
CA ASP A 143 -17.42 -18.18 -3.18
C ASP A 143 -16.25 -18.71 -4.01
N GLN A 144 -15.25 -19.34 -3.39
CA GLN A 144 -14.10 -19.90 -4.11
C GLN A 144 -14.43 -21.27 -4.71
N ASN A 145 -13.74 -21.64 -5.79
CA ASN A 145 -13.88 -22.97 -6.40
C ASN A 145 -13.20 -24.07 -5.57
N LEU A 146 -12.36 -23.68 -4.61
CA LEU A 146 -11.68 -24.58 -3.68
C LEU A 146 -12.31 -24.48 -2.28
N ASN A 147 -12.38 -25.61 -1.57
CA ASN A 147 -12.88 -25.64 -0.20
C ASN A 147 -11.87 -25.00 0.78
N ALA A 148 -12.29 -24.78 2.03
CA ALA A 148 -11.45 -24.13 3.03
C ALA A 148 -10.12 -24.87 3.31
N ALA A 149 -10.14 -26.21 3.29
CA ALA A 149 -8.94 -27.02 3.51
C ALA A 149 -7.93 -26.85 2.36
N GLY A 150 -8.39 -26.91 1.11
CA GLY A 150 -7.54 -26.67 -0.06
C GLY A 150 -7.00 -25.25 -0.12
N LEU A 151 -7.82 -24.24 0.23
CA LEU A 151 -7.35 -22.85 0.33
C LEU A 151 -6.27 -22.68 1.41
N THR A 152 -6.44 -23.34 2.56
CA THR A 152 -5.45 -23.30 3.65
C THR A 152 -4.15 -23.96 3.21
N PHE A 153 -4.25 -25.13 2.57
CA PHE A 153 -3.11 -25.83 2.00
C PHE A 153 -2.38 -25.01 0.93
N LEU A 154 -3.10 -24.21 0.14
CA LEU A 154 -2.48 -23.31 -0.84
C LEU A 154 -1.86 -22.06 -0.20
N CYS A 155 -2.49 -21.53 0.85
CA CYS A 155 -2.07 -20.31 1.55
C CYS A 155 -0.71 -20.48 2.24
N ILE A 156 -0.43 -21.64 2.84
CA ILE A 156 0.81 -21.89 3.59
C ILE A 156 2.06 -21.87 2.67
N PRO A 157 2.13 -22.64 1.57
CA PRO A 157 3.21 -22.57 0.60
C PRO A 157 3.30 -21.21 -0.09
N ALA A 158 2.18 -20.57 -0.41
CA ALA A 158 2.20 -19.23 -1.01
C ALA A 158 2.90 -18.21 -0.09
N PHE A 159 2.63 -18.26 1.22
CA PHE A 159 3.35 -17.44 2.20
C PHE A 159 4.84 -17.81 2.26
N ALA A 160 5.17 -19.10 2.30
CA ALA A 160 6.57 -19.55 2.35
C ALA A 160 7.36 -19.11 1.11
N ILE A 161 6.77 -19.21 -0.09
CA ILE A 161 7.38 -18.77 -1.36
C ILE A 161 7.60 -17.26 -1.35
N LEU A 162 6.62 -16.45 -0.93
CA LEU A 162 6.80 -15.01 -0.83
C LEU A 162 7.83 -14.61 0.23
N ALA A 163 7.80 -15.26 1.40
CA ALA A 163 8.78 -15.04 2.45
C ALA A 163 10.19 -15.35 1.95
N PHE A 164 10.38 -16.48 1.26
CA PHE A 164 11.66 -16.82 0.62
C PHE A 164 12.04 -15.83 -0.49
N GLY A 165 11.06 -15.34 -1.26
CA GLY A 165 11.24 -14.31 -2.27
C GLY A 165 11.81 -13.00 -1.74
N VAL A 166 11.55 -12.64 -0.48
CA VAL A 166 12.19 -11.50 0.21
C VAL A 166 13.70 -11.71 0.35
N PHE A 167 14.16 -12.94 0.55
CA PHE A 167 15.58 -13.27 0.70
C PHE A 167 16.29 -13.42 -0.65
N LEU A 168 15.57 -13.81 -1.70
CA LEU A 168 16.13 -13.93 -3.05
C LEU A 168 16.35 -12.57 -3.73
N LYS A 169 15.53 -11.57 -3.40
CA LYS A 169 15.67 -10.22 -3.97
C LYS A 169 16.77 -9.40 -3.28
N PRO A 170 17.45 -8.50 -4.01
CA PRO A 170 18.29 -7.51 -3.39
C PRO A 170 17.44 -6.64 -2.45
N ALA A 171 17.91 -6.42 -1.23
CA ALA A 171 17.17 -5.57 -0.29
C ALA A 171 17.22 -4.11 -0.77
N PRO A 172 16.09 -3.38 -0.79
CA PRO A 172 16.08 -1.97 -1.16
C PRO A 172 16.97 -1.17 -0.22
N MET A 173 17.69 -0.18 -0.75
CA MET A 173 18.57 0.67 0.06
C MET A 173 17.80 1.41 1.15
N THR A 174 16.55 1.78 0.87
CA THR A 174 15.63 2.40 1.84
C THR A 174 15.39 1.53 3.08
N ASN A 175 15.22 0.21 2.92
CA ASN A 175 15.05 -0.69 4.06
C ASN A 175 16.33 -0.77 4.91
N LEU A 176 17.51 -0.81 4.26
CA LEU A 176 18.78 -0.84 4.98
C LEU A 176 19.01 0.46 5.75
N LYS A 177 18.73 1.61 5.10
CA LYS A 177 18.78 2.93 5.74
C LYS A 177 17.80 3.04 6.92
N ALA A 178 16.61 2.45 6.82
CA ALA A 178 15.67 2.40 7.95
C ALA A 178 16.26 1.67 9.16
N VAL A 179 16.91 0.53 8.96
CA VAL A 179 17.59 -0.22 10.05
C VAL A 179 18.79 0.57 10.59
N GLY A 180 19.62 1.14 9.73
CA GLY A 180 20.75 1.98 10.16
C GLY A 180 20.30 3.20 10.98
N THR A 181 19.26 3.90 10.53
CA THR A 181 18.68 5.05 11.23
C THR A 181 18.00 4.63 12.53
N GLY A 182 17.32 3.47 12.54
CA GLY A 182 16.74 2.89 13.74
C GLY A 182 17.80 2.50 14.79
N ARG A 183 18.97 2.02 14.36
CA ARG A 183 20.11 1.78 15.26
C ARG A 183 20.67 3.08 15.83
N ALA A 184 20.76 4.12 15.01
CA ALA A 184 21.17 5.44 15.47
C ALA A 184 20.20 6.03 16.51
N LEU A 185 18.88 5.78 16.37
CA LEU A 185 17.88 6.12 17.37
C LEU A 185 18.16 5.46 18.73
N LEU A 186 18.46 4.16 18.73
CA LEU A 186 18.79 3.43 19.98
C LEU A 186 20.02 3.99 20.67
N GLN A 187 20.98 4.48 19.89
CA GLN A 187 22.25 5.02 20.40
C GLN A 187 22.21 6.53 20.65
N ARG A 188 21.09 7.20 20.36
CA ARG A 188 20.96 8.67 20.37
C ARG A 188 22.07 9.34 19.56
N ARG A 189 22.39 8.75 18.40
CA ARG A 189 23.44 9.22 17.51
C ARG A 189 22.82 10.08 16.41
N GLU A 190 23.46 11.19 16.10
CA GLU A 190 23.08 12.02 14.96
C GLU A 190 23.36 11.32 13.62
N VAL A 191 22.39 11.41 12.69
CA VAL A 191 22.48 10.83 11.33
C VAL A 191 22.47 11.95 10.29
N GLU A 192 23.62 12.43 9.85
CA GLU A 192 23.67 13.55 8.90
C GLU A 192 22.78 13.32 7.66
N VAL A 193 21.89 14.27 7.36
CA VAL A 193 21.03 14.22 6.16
C VAL A 193 21.74 14.99 5.06
N ASP A 194 22.37 14.25 4.15
CA ASP A 194 23.03 14.82 2.99
C ASP A 194 22.00 15.45 2.04
N ARG A 195 21.99 16.79 1.95
CA ARG A 195 21.05 17.57 1.12
C ARG A 195 21.21 17.33 -0.38
N THR A 196 22.35 16.77 -0.81
CA THR A 196 22.68 16.59 -2.23
C THR A 196 22.24 15.24 -2.80
N LYS A 197 21.86 14.29 -1.95
CA LYS A 197 21.29 13.00 -2.36
C LYS A 197 19.78 13.08 -2.43
N GLU A 198 19.19 12.31 -3.36
CA GLU A 198 17.76 12.33 -3.66
C GLU A 198 16.89 12.30 -2.39
N LEU A 199 15.92 13.21 -2.32
CA LEU A 199 14.96 13.37 -1.21
C LEU A 199 14.11 12.11 -0.95
N SER A 200 14.07 11.18 -1.92
CA SER A 200 13.33 9.91 -1.91
C SER A 200 13.93 8.83 -1.01
N ASP A 201 15.13 9.06 -0.47
CA ASP A 201 15.98 8.02 0.11
C ASP A 201 16.07 8.07 1.65
N VAL A 202 15.29 8.96 2.30
CA VAL A 202 15.18 9.08 3.76
C VAL A 202 14.04 8.19 4.28
N PRO A 203 14.29 7.28 5.23
CA PRO A 203 13.26 6.38 5.74
C PRO A 203 12.18 7.15 6.50
N ALA A 204 10.93 6.66 6.41
CA ALA A 204 9.82 7.30 7.10
C ALA A 204 9.97 7.18 8.63
N PRO A 205 9.41 8.11 9.43
CA PRO A 205 9.57 8.09 10.89
C PRO A 205 9.10 6.78 11.55
N THR A 206 7.96 6.24 11.10
CA THR A 206 7.43 4.96 11.62
C THR A 206 8.30 3.78 11.20
N GLU A 207 8.85 3.78 9.99
CA GLU A 207 9.80 2.74 9.55
C GLU A 207 11.04 2.74 10.43
N THR A 208 11.58 3.93 10.72
CA THR A 208 12.72 4.12 11.62
C THR A 208 12.42 3.60 13.02
N LEU A 209 11.23 3.92 13.58
CA LEU A 209 10.81 3.45 14.90
C LEU A 209 10.71 1.91 14.95
N ILE A 210 10.09 1.29 13.95
CA ILE A 210 9.95 -0.18 13.88
C ILE A 210 11.29 -0.85 13.64
N ALA A 211 12.13 -0.26 12.79
CA ALA A 211 13.46 -0.76 12.52
C ALA A 211 14.38 -0.64 13.75
N ALA A 212 14.22 0.38 14.58
CA ALA A 212 14.86 0.48 15.89
C ALA A 212 14.44 -0.68 16.80
N GLY A 213 13.15 -1.06 16.81
CA GLY A 213 12.68 -2.25 17.51
C GLY A 213 13.35 -3.54 17.02
N GLY A 214 13.42 -3.74 15.70
CA GLY A 214 14.12 -4.88 15.10
C GLY A 214 15.62 -4.93 15.43
N ALA A 215 16.29 -3.78 15.37
CA ALA A 215 17.70 -3.65 15.73
C ALA A 215 17.93 -3.91 17.23
N ALA A 216 17.03 -3.46 18.10
CA ALA A 216 17.10 -3.71 19.54
C ALA A 216 16.99 -5.21 19.85
N VAL A 217 16.07 -5.91 19.19
CA VAL A 217 15.95 -7.37 19.32
C VAL A 217 17.24 -8.07 18.88
N ALA A 218 17.84 -7.66 17.76
CA ALA A 218 19.11 -8.22 17.29
C ALA A 218 20.29 -7.94 18.25
N GLN A 219 20.33 -6.76 18.88
CA GLN A 219 21.32 -6.43 19.90
C GLN A 219 21.14 -7.26 21.18
N LEU A 220 19.89 -7.53 21.56
CA LEU A 220 19.56 -8.36 22.72
C LEU A 220 19.88 -9.84 22.48
N SER A 221 19.74 -10.34 21.25
CA SER A 221 20.16 -11.70 20.88
C SER A 221 21.68 -11.87 20.77
N GLY A 222 22.46 -10.80 20.91
CA GLY A 222 23.92 -10.83 20.76
C GLY A 222 24.40 -10.98 19.31
N THR A 223 23.48 -10.89 18.34
CA THR A 223 23.80 -11.02 16.91
C THR A 223 24.28 -9.70 16.33
N LEU A 224 23.78 -8.56 16.83
CA LEU A 224 24.21 -7.21 16.41
C LEU A 224 25.01 -6.51 17.53
N PRO A 225 26.19 -5.94 17.25
CA PRO A 225 26.97 -5.24 18.26
C PRO A 225 26.25 -3.97 18.76
N LYS A 226 26.42 -3.66 20.06
CA LYS A 226 25.82 -2.49 20.71
C LYS A 226 26.52 -1.17 20.36
N SER A 227 27.83 -1.21 20.10
CA SER A 227 28.63 -0.05 19.69
C SER A 227 28.93 -0.12 18.19
N VAL A 228 28.74 1.00 17.47
CA VAL A 228 29.19 1.15 16.07
C VAL A 228 30.68 1.47 16.08
N SER A 229 31.49 0.50 16.47
CA SER A 229 32.94 0.58 16.30
C SER A 229 33.31 -0.20 15.05
N VAL A 230 33.45 0.54 13.94
CA VAL A 230 33.77 0.09 12.57
C VAL A 230 32.63 -0.69 11.88
N ASP A 231 32.13 -0.14 10.77
CA ASP A 231 31.21 -0.83 9.85
C ASP A 231 31.94 -2.02 9.19
N THR A 232 31.92 -3.16 9.87
CA THR A 232 32.40 -4.42 9.33
C THR A 232 31.36 -4.99 8.36
N GLY A 233 31.80 -5.70 7.31
CA GLY A 233 30.89 -6.37 6.37
C GLY A 233 29.83 -7.24 7.06
N ALA A 234 30.23 -7.92 8.15
CA ALA A 234 29.33 -8.72 8.98
C ALA A 234 28.16 -7.90 9.59
N THR A 235 28.42 -6.66 10.02
CA THR A 235 27.38 -5.79 10.58
C THR A 235 26.31 -5.45 9.53
N ARG A 236 26.74 -5.17 8.29
CA ARG A 236 25.85 -4.90 7.16
C ARG A 236 25.00 -6.12 6.80
N ASP A 237 25.57 -7.32 6.86
CA ASP A 237 24.84 -8.56 6.61
C ASP A 237 23.73 -8.80 7.64
N ILE A 238 23.99 -8.47 8.91
CA ILE A 238 22.98 -8.57 9.97
C ILE A 238 21.88 -7.51 9.78
N GLU A 239 22.23 -6.28 9.41
CA GLU A 239 21.23 -5.23 9.12
C GLU A 239 20.35 -5.62 7.93
N LEU A 240 20.93 -6.22 6.89
CA LEU A 240 20.18 -6.79 5.76
C LEU A 240 19.24 -7.92 6.22
N LEU A 241 19.69 -8.79 7.13
CA LEU A 241 18.86 -9.85 7.70
C LEU A 241 17.68 -9.26 8.49
N VAL A 242 17.93 -8.28 9.36
CA VAL A 242 16.89 -7.58 10.12
C VAL A 242 15.88 -6.92 9.19
N ALA A 243 16.35 -6.21 8.16
CA ALA A 243 15.48 -5.57 7.16
C ALA A 243 14.56 -6.57 6.47
N ARG A 244 15.09 -7.74 6.06
CA ARG A 244 14.31 -8.81 5.43
C ARG A 244 13.29 -9.43 6.38
N ILE A 245 13.67 -9.69 7.63
CA ILE A 245 12.78 -10.22 8.66
C ILE A 245 11.60 -9.25 8.91
N LEU A 246 11.87 -7.95 9.02
CA LEU A 246 10.82 -6.94 9.22
C LEU A 246 9.78 -6.95 8.10
N VAL A 247 10.22 -7.11 6.85
CA VAL A 247 9.31 -7.21 5.69
C VAL A 247 8.46 -8.48 5.75
N VAL A 248 9.06 -9.64 6.06
CA VAL A 248 8.32 -10.90 6.22
C VAL A 248 7.30 -10.81 7.35
N VAL A 249 7.67 -10.20 8.48
CA VAL A 249 6.77 -9.95 9.61
C VAL A 249 5.63 -9.02 9.20
N ALA A 250 5.89 -7.96 8.43
CA ALA A 250 4.85 -7.05 7.95
C ALA A 250 3.80 -7.78 7.08
N HIS A 251 4.24 -8.64 6.14
CA HIS A 251 3.33 -9.49 5.35
C HIS A 251 2.54 -10.48 6.22
N PHE A 252 3.19 -11.09 7.21
CA PHE A 252 2.53 -11.99 8.14
C PHE A 252 1.44 -11.27 8.96
N VAL A 253 1.72 -10.05 9.42
CA VAL A 253 0.76 -9.19 10.14
C VAL A 253 -0.45 -8.86 9.25
N ILE A 254 -0.27 -8.62 7.94
CA ILE A 254 -1.38 -8.45 7.00
C ILE A 254 -2.23 -9.71 6.92
N VAL A 255 -1.60 -10.88 6.72
CA VAL A 255 -2.30 -12.17 6.63
C VAL A 255 -3.11 -12.45 7.90
N LEU A 256 -2.52 -12.27 9.08
CA LEU A 256 -3.22 -12.41 10.35
C LEU A 256 -4.39 -11.42 10.48
N GLY A 257 -4.22 -10.18 10.01
CA GLY A 257 -5.27 -9.18 10.00
C GLY A 257 -6.45 -9.57 9.09
N LEU A 258 -6.17 -10.08 7.89
CA LEU A 258 -7.20 -10.58 6.96
C LEU A 258 -7.96 -11.79 7.54
N LEU A 259 -7.24 -12.74 8.15
CA LEU A 259 -7.84 -13.88 8.87
C LEU A 259 -8.72 -13.41 10.04
N PHE A 260 -8.23 -12.43 10.82
CA PHE A 260 -8.96 -11.86 11.95
C PHE A 260 -10.26 -11.20 11.48
N ILE A 261 -10.20 -10.34 10.46
CA ILE A 261 -11.38 -9.67 9.88
C ILE A 261 -12.38 -10.71 9.35
N GLY A 262 -11.91 -11.72 8.63
CA GLY A 262 -12.76 -12.82 8.15
C GLY A 262 -13.48 -13.55 9.29
N ARG A 263 -12.75 -13.91 10.35
CA ARG A 263 -13.31 -14.65 11.49
C ARG A 263 -14.27 -13.83 12.34
N TRP A 264 -13.90 -12.58 12.65
CA TRP A 264 -14.56 -11.77 13.67
C TRP A 264 -15.57 -10.77 13.10
N HIS A 265 -15.28 -10.17 11.94
CA HIS A 265 -16.18 -9.21 11.31
C HIS A 265 -17.07 -9.86 10.27
N PHE A 266 -16.55 -10.80 9.48
CA PHE A 266 -17.35 -11.47 8.43
C PHE A 266 -18.02 -12.77 8.90
N ALA A 267 -17.73 -13.20 10.14
CA ALA A 267 -18.20 -14.47 10.71
C ALA A 267 -17.93 -15.70 9.82
N SER A 268 -16.85 -15.66 9.03
CA SER A 268 -16.46 -16.76 8.14
C SER A 268 -14.94 -16.88 8.05
N VAL A 269 -14.42 -17.99 8.58
CA VAL A 269 -12.99 -18.36 8.44
C VAL A 269 -12.63 -18.53 6.97
N GLN A 270 -13.53 -19.14 6.18
CA GLN A 270 -13.28 -19.41 4.77
C GLN A 270 -13.03 -18.12 3.99
N LEU A 271 -13.79 -17.05 4.24
CA LEU A 271 -13.54 -15.74 3.62
C LEU A 271 -12.19 -15.16 4.05
N GLY A 272 -11.82 -15.30 5.32
CA GLY A 272 -10.51 -14.87 5.83
C GLY A 272 -9.35 -15.57 5.13
N VAL A 273 -9.42 -16.90 5.03
CA VAL A 273 -8.40 -17.72 4.34
C VAL A 273 -8.37 -17.38 2.85
N ALA A 274 -9.52 -17.18 2.22
CA ALA A 274 -9.61 -16.81 0.81
C ALA A 274 -8.99 -15.43 0.52
N MET A 275 -9.28 -14.41 1.33
CA MET A 275 -8.64 -13.09 1.17
C MET A 275 -7.12 -13.18 1.34
N SER A 276 -6.67 -13.92 2.35
CA SER A 276 -5.25 -14.10 2.64
C SER A 276 -4.53 -14.85 1.52
N CYS A 277 -5.14 -15.93 1.03
CA CYS A 277 -4.62 -16.71 -0.07
C CYS A 277 -4.55 -15.87 -1.36
N LEU A 278 -5.61 -15.11 -1.69
CA LEU A 278 -5.57 -14.22 -2.84
C LEU A 278 -4.48 -13.15 -2.70
N TYR A 279 -4.35 -12.49 -1.53
CA TYR A 279 -3.28 -11.52 -1.28
C TYR A 279 -1.88 -12.08 -1.58
N LEU A 280 -1.61 -13.31 -1.12
CA LEU A 280 -0.32 -13.98 -1.30
C LEU A 280 -0.08 -14.47 -2.74
N LEU A 281 -1.15 -14.82 -3.46
CA LEU A 281 -1.05 -15.28 -4.84
C LEU A 281 -0.95 -14.12 -5.84
N LEU A 282 -1.26 -12.88 -5.45
CA LEU A 282 -1.27 -11.77 -6.39
C LEU A 282 0.14 -11.46 -6.92
N PRO A 283 0.32 -11.39 -8.25
CA PRO A 283 1.61 -11.07 -8.87
C PRO A 283 2.20 -9.72 -8.39
N CYS A 284 1.37 -8.71 -8.16
CA CYS A 284 1.84 -7.42 -7.64
C CYS A 284 2.39 -7.52 -6.21
N THR A 285 1.86 -8.44 -5.38
CA THR A 285 2.39 -8.68 -4.03
C THR A 285 3.82 -9.22 -4.13
N ALA A 286 4.06 -10.13 -5.07
CA ALA A 286 5.36 -10.71 -5.34
C ALA A 286 6.36 -9.71 -5.95
N ALA A 287 5.91 -8.85 -6.88
CA ALA A 287 6.74 -7.84 -7.54
C ALA A 287 7.41 -6.89 -6.52
N ASN A 288 6.65 -6.38 -5.56
CA ASN A 288 7.14 -5.44 -4.54
C ASN A 288 7.31 -6.10 -3.15
N VAL A 289 7.46 -7.43 -3.09
CA VAL A 289 7.45 -8.20 -1.81
C VAL A 289 8.47 -7.73 -0.78
N HIS A 290 9.62 -7.20 -1.24
CA HIS A 290 10.79 -6.83 -0.46
C HIS A 290 10.80 -5.37 0.04
N LYS A 291 9.81 -4.53 -0.33
CA LYS A 291 9.78 -3.10 0.03
C LYS A 291 8.99 -2.87 1.32
N LEU A 292 9.67 -2.46 2.40
CA LEU A 292 9.02 -2.27 3.70
C LEU A 292 7.99 -1.12 3.66
N SER A 293 8.33 -0.03 2.99
CA SER A 293 7.51 1.19 2.86
C SER A 293 6.17 0.97 2.15
N HIS A 294 6.04 -0.10 1.37
CA HIS A 294 4.79 -0.44 0.70
C HIS A 294 3.87 -1.32 1.57
N VAL A 295 4.44 -2.11 2.47
CA VAL A 295 3.72 -3.20 3.18
C VAL A 295 3.30 -2.75 4.58
N LEU A 296 4.20 -2.07 5.29
CA LEU A 296 3.98 -1.62 6.66
C LEU A 296 2.73 -0.73 6.85
N PRO A 297 2.50 0.32 6.04
CA PRO A 297 1.26 1.11 6.10
C PRO A 297 0.00 0.26 5.92
N ALA A 298 0.02 -0.66 4.96
CA ALA A 298 -1.11 -1.55 4.70
C ALA A 298 -1.38 -2.47 5.91
N ALA A 299 -0.33 -2.97 6.57
CA ALA A 299 -0.43 -3.74 7.81
C ALA A 299 -1.10 -2.93 8.92
N CYS A 300 -0.66 -1.69 9.14
CA CYS A 300 -1.26 -0.78 10.11
C CYS A 300 -2.74 -0.49 9.79
N LEU A 301 -3.07 -0.21 8.53
CA LEU A 301 -4.45 0.07 8.10
C LEU A 301 -5.38 -1.13 8.28
N ILE A 302 -4.91 -2.34 7.92
CA ILE A 302 -5.70 -3.56 8.12
C ILE A 302 -6.01 -3.79 9.60
N TRP A 303 -5.02 -3.60 10.48
CA TRP A 303 -5.26 -3.73 11.93
C TRP A 303 -6.07 -2.59 12.52
N ALA A 304 -6.00 -1.38 11.95
CA ALA A 304 -6.88 -0.27 12.33
C ALA A 304 -8.34 -0.64 12.04
N ILE A 305 -8.63 -1.24 10.88
CA ILE A 305 -9.96 -1.76 10.55
C ILE A 305 -10.32 -2.97 11.41
N ALA A 306 -9.39 -3.91 11.63
CA ALA A 306 -9.63 -5.05 12.51
C ALA A 306 -10.05 -4.60 13.92
N SER A 307 -9.48 -3.49 14.40
CA SER A 307 -9.75 -2.90 15.71
C SER A 307 -10.72 -1.71 15.70
N TYR A 308 -11.53 -1.54 14.64
CA TYR A 308 -12.38 -0.35 14.46
C TYR A 308 -13.31 -0.05 15.66
N ARG A 309 -13.68 -1.04 16.47
CA ARG A 309 -14.51 -0.83 17.68
C ARG A 309 -13.76 -0.11 18.82
N LYS A 310 -12.42 -0.09 18.79
CA LYS A 310 -11.56 0.52 19.80
C LYS A 310 -10.89 1.78 19.22
N PRO A 311 -11.46 2.99 19.42
CA PRO A 311 -10.97 4.22 18.79
C PRO A 311 -9.51 4.53 19.13
N THR A 312 -9.07 4.19 20.34
CA THR A 312 -7.68 4.39 20.77
C THR A 312 -6.71 3.54 19.96
N VAL A 313 -6.97 2.23 19.84
CA VAL A 313 -6.13 1.28 19.09
C VAL A 313 -6.11 1.62 17.60
N ALA A 314 -7.28 1.90 17.02
CA ALA A 314 -7.38 2.32 15.64
C ALA A 314 -6.62 3.62 15.37
N GLY A 315 -6.69 4.60 16.28
CA GLY A 315 -5.94 5.85 16.17
C GLY A 315 -4.43 5.68 16.32
N ILE A 316 -3.95 4.77 17.19
CA ILE A 316 -2.52 4.44 17.27
C ILE A 316 -2.04 3.86 15.93
N LEU A 317 -2.75 2.85 15.42
CA LEU A 317 -2.37 2.17 14.18
C LEU A 317 -2.45 3.09 12.96
N LEU A 318 -3.49 3.93 12.88
CA LEU A 318 -3.61 4.90 11.80
C LEU A 318 -2.59 6.03 11.93
N GLY A 319 -2.25 6.46 13.15
CA GLY A 319 -1.14 7.40 13.40
C GLY A 319 0.21 6.83 12.98
N LEU A 320 0.47 5.55 13.25
CA LEU A 320 1.67 4.85 12.75
C LEU A 320 1.67 4.78 11.23
N ALA A 321 0.53 4.51 10.60
CA ALA A 321 0.39 4.55 9.14
C ALA A 321 0.68 5.96 8.57
N CYS A 322 0.23 7.03 9.22
CA CYS A 322 0.55 8.41 8.83
C CYS A 322 2.07 8.69 8.88
N GLY A 323 2.76 8.13 9.87
CA GLY A 323 4.22 8.23 9.98
C GLY A 323 4.98 7.31 9.01
N THR A 324 4.30 6.44 8.24
CA THR A 324 4.90 5.74 7.08
C THR A 324 4.58 6.44 5.77
N LEU A 325 3.33 6.89 5.59
CA LEU A 325 2.83 7.48 4.36
C LEU A 325 2.00 8.71 4.69
N PHE A 326 2.41 9.85 4.12
CA PHE A 326 1.75 11.12 4.36
C PHE A 326 0.25 11.08 4.08
N PHE A 327 -0.20 10.46 2.98
CA PHE A 327 -1.63 10.50 2.61
C PHE A 327 -2.55 9.81 3.63
N ALA A 328 -2.04 8.93 4.51
CA ALA A 328 -2.88 8.32 5.54
C ALA A 328 -3.44 9.37 6.51
N ILE A 329 -2.82 10.57 6.59
CA ILE A 329 -3.35 11.71 7.35
C ILE A 329 -4.74 12.13 6.85
N PHE A 330 -5.01 11.97 5.54
CA PHE A 330 -6.30 12.30 4.94
C PHE A 330 -7.39 11.29 5.29
N LEU A 331 -7.05 10.15 5.90
CA LEU A 331 -8.05 9.25 6.47
C LEU A 331 -8.53 9.74 7.85
N LEU A 332 -7.76 10.57 8.56
CA LEU A 332 -8.11 11.03 9.91
C LEU A 332 -9.48 11.74 9.97
N PRO A 333 -9.84 12.66 9.06
CA PRO A 333 -11.16 13.30 9.08
C PRO A 333 -12.30 12.29 8.88
N LEU A 334 -12.13 11.34 7.95
CA LEU A 334 -13.13 10.31 7.68
C LEU A 334 -13.37 9.42 8.92
N TRP A 335 -12.30 9.01 9.58
CA TRP A 335 -12.35 8.18 10.79
C TRP A 335 -12.89 8.95 12.00
N ALA A 336 -12.55 10.23 12.15
CA ALA A 336 -13.12 11.09 13.18
C ALA A 336 -14.65 11.22 13.03
N VAL A 337 -15.14 11.43 11.80
CA VAL A 337 -16.58 11.49 11.51
C VAL A 337 -17.26 10.16 11.81
N PHE A 338 -16.63 9.03 11.44
CA PHE A 338 -17.12 7.69 11.76
C PHE A 338 -17.33 7.48 13.26
N TYR A 339 -16.36 7.85 14.09
CA TYR A 339 -16.45 7.66 15.55
C TYR A 339 -17.44 8.58 16.26
N GLY A 340 -17.83 9.71 15.65
CA GLY A 340 -18.67 10.70 16.31
C GLY A 340 -17.95 11.45 17.44
N ARG A 341 -18.66 12.27 18.21
CA ARG A 341 -18.05 13.29 19.07
C ARG A 341 -17.13 12.73 20.16
N LYS A 342 -17.59 11.76 20.96
CA LYS A 342 -16.79 11.22 22.08
C LYS A 342 -15.72 10.26 21.58
N GLY A 343 -16.08 9.39 20.65
CA GLY A 343 -15.13 8.47 20.01
C GLY A 343 -14.00 9.21 19.26
N ALA A 344 -14.30 10.30 18.55
CA ALA A 344 -13.31 11.09 17.83
C ALA A 344 -12.29 11.75 18.76
N MET A 345 -12.66 12.17 19.97
CA MET A 345 -11.70 12.72 20.93
C MET A 345 -10.68 11.66 21.38
N ARG A 346 -11.14 10.43 21.67
CA ARG A 346 -10.26 9.32 22.07
C ARG A 346 -9.32 8.90 20.93
N PHE A 347 -9.87 8.85 19.72
CA PHE A 347 -9.12 8.56 18.50
C PHE A 347 -8.09 9.67 18.20
N GLY A 348 -8.50 10.93 18.23
CA GLY A 348 -7.62 12.07 17.99
C GLY A 348 -6.50 12.20 19.02
N ALA A 349 -6.81 11.96 20.31
CA ALA A 349 -5.81 11.94 21.37
C ALA A 349 -4.76 10.83 21.17
N SER A 350 -5.16 9.65 20.69
CA SER A 350 -4.19 8.58 20.44
C SER A 350 -3.34 8.82 19.19
N VAL A 351 -3.91 9.41 18.13
CA VAL A 351 -3.14 9.87 16.95
C VAL A 351 -2.12 10.93 17.37
N LEU A 352 -2.53 11.93 18.16
CA LEU A 352 -1.62 12.96 18.67
C LEU A 352 -0.50 12.36 19.53
N GLY A 353 -0.80 11.38 20.37
CA GLY A 353 0.20 10.65 21.14
C GLY A 353 1.25 9.98 20.25
N VAL A 354 0.85 9.35 19.15
CA VAL A 354 1.80 8.77 18.18
C VAL A 354 2.63 9.84 17.49
N VAL A 355 2.03 10.97 17.09
CA VAL A 355 2.77 12.10 16.50
C VAL A 355 3.85 12.61 17.46
N ILE A 356 3.54 12.75 18.75
CA ILE A 356 4.50 13.17 19.78
C ILE A 356 5.63 12.14 19.90
N VAL A 357 5.33 10.84 19.93
CA VAL A 357 6.34 9.79 20.00
C VAL A 357 7.25 9.82 18.77
N LEU A 358 6.70 9.93 17.57
CA LEU A 358 7.48 9.99 16.33
C LEU A 358 8.35 11.26 16.28
N ALA A 359 7.80 12.41 16.68
CA ALA A 359 8.56 13.66 16.77
C ALA A 359 9.69 13.56 17.80
N ALA A 360 9.45 12.94 18.97
CA ALA A 360 10.48 12.68 19.96
C ALA A 360 11.57 11.74 19.43
N CYS A 361 11.22 10.70 18.68
CA CYS A 361 12.19 9.84 18.01
C CYS A 361 13.06 10.62 17.02
N LEU A 362 12.46 11.48 16.18
CA LEU A 362 13.23 12.34 15.27
C LEU A 362 14.14 13.31 16.04
N MET A 363 13.64 13.88 17.14
CA MET A 363 14.40 14.78 18.02
C MET A 363 15.61 14.10 18.65
N MET A 364 15.52 12.81 19.00
CA MET A 364 16.64 12.04 19.57
C MET A 364 17.76 11.73 18.56
N ILE A 365 17.49 11.87 17.25
CA ILE A 365 18.45 11.62 16.16
C ILE A 365 18.93 12.95 15.54
N SER A 366 18.34 14.09 15.89
CA SER A 366 18.80 15.43 15.48
C SER A 366 19.77 16.01 16.51
N GLY A 367 20.91 16.53 16.06
CA GLY A 367 21.82 17.31 16.92
C GLY A 367 21.29 18.69 17.27
N ASP A 368 20.57 19.34 16.36
CA ASP A 368 20.14 20.74 16.45
C ASP A 368 18.67 20.93 16.02
N ALA A 369 18.09 22.09 16.35
CA ALA A 369 16.74 22.45 15.92
C ALA A 369 16.60 22.48 14.39
N ASP A 370 17.62 22.99 13.68
CA ASP A 370 17.61 23.03 12.22
C ASP A 370 17.69 21.62 11.61
N SER A 371 18.48 20.71 12.20
CA SER A 371 18.54 19.33 11.73
C SER A 371 17.24 18.57 12.03
N PHE A 372 16.57 18.87 13.14
CA PHE A 372 15.22 18.40 13.43
C PHE A 372 14.21 18.85 12.38
N PHE A 373 14.09 20.16 12.12
CA PHE A 373 13.14 20.69 11.14
C PHE A 373 13.41 20.13 9.74
N ASN A 374 14.68 20.06 9.33
CA ASN A 374 15.07 19.47 8.05
C ASN A 374 14.65 17.99 7.96
N ARG A 375 14.82 17.21 9.03
CA ARG A 375 14.33 15.81 9.06
C ARG A 375 12.82 15.74 8.99
N VAL A 376 12.08 16.57 9.73
CA VAL A 376 10.62 16.58 9.68
C VAL A 376 10.16 16.87 8.26
N VAL A 377 10.67 17.92 7.63
CA VAL A 377 10.29 18.30 6.26
C VAL A 377 10.65 17.19 5.26
N THR A 378 11.86 16.63 5.35
CA THR A 378 12.35 15.61 4.42
C THR A 378 11.62 14.27 4.60
N SER A 379 11.49 13.79 5.83
CA SER A 379 10.86 12.50 6.14
C SER A 379 9.35 12.51 5.97
N THR A 380 8.70 13.68 6.10
CA THR A 380 7.26 13.83 5.87
C THR A 380 6.92 13.88 4.37
N ASN A 381 7.94 13.94 3.49
CA ASN A 381 7.82 13.89 2.03
C ASN A 381 6.60 14.71 1.54
N TRP A 382 6.60 16.02 1.86
CA TRP A 382 5.43 16.88 1.66
C TRP A 382 4.98 16.87 0.20
N THR A 383 3.99 16.03 -0.07
CA THR A 383 3.58 15.71 -1.43
C THR A 383 3.05 16.94 -2.16
N VAL A 384 2.45 17.89 -1.44
CA VAL A 384 1.93 19.16 -1.98
C VAL A 384 3.04 20.08 -2.49
N TYR A 385 4.18 20.17 -1.78
CA TYR A 385 5.31 20.98 -2.24
C TYR A 385 6.02 20.32 -3.42
N ARG A 386 6.20 18.99 -3.38
CA ARG A 386 6.79 18.24 -4.51
C ARG A 386 5.87 18.16 -5.72
N LEU A 387 4.56 18.28 -5.54
CA LEU A 387 3.59 18.35 -6.64
C LEU A 387 3.84 19.59 -7.50
N LEU A 388 4.37 20.68 -6.94
CA LEU A 388 4.59 21.95 -7.63
C LEU A 388 6.03 22.15 -8.09
N ASP A 389 6.94 21.24 -7.74
CA ASP A 389 8.35 21.35 -8.10
C ASP A 389 8.60 20.82 -9.51
N GLU A 390 8.83 21.74 -10.44
CA GLU A 390 9.04 21.49 -11.87
C GLU A 390 10.38 20.79 -12.15
N SER A 391 11.35 20.86 -11.23
CA SER A 391 12.68 20.26 -11.41
C SER A 391 12.70 18.72 -11.40
N LEU A 392 11.65 18.10 -10.86
CA LEU A 392 11.45 16.64 -10.83
C LEU A 392 10.76 16.09 -12.10
N THR A 393 10.43 16.96 -13.07
CA THR A 393 9.60 16.61 -14.24
C THR A 393 10.38 16.06 -15.43
N ILE A 394 11.71 16.11 -15.41
CA ILE A 394 12.49 15.98 -16.64
C ILE A 394 12.77 14.53 -17.07
N THR A 395 12.73 13.50 -16.20
CA THR A 395 13.54 12.32 -16.56
C THR A 395 12.90 10.99 -16.92
N HIS A 396 11.69 10.54 -16.54
CA HIS A 396 11.38 9.10 -16.79
C HIS A 396 9.97 8.63 -17.22
N THR A 397 8.92 9.46 -17.37
CA THR A 397 7.67 8.99 -18.04
C THR A 397 6.81 10.09 -18.66
N PRO A 398 6.11 9.80 -19.78
CA PRO A 398 5.11 10.71 -20.38
C PRO A 398 3.81 10.84 -19.57
N VAL A 399 3.62 10.07 -18.49
CA VAL A 399 2.39 10.05 -17.67
C VAL A 399 2.60 10.71 -16.29
N SER A 400 3.84 10.90 -15.85
CA SER A 400 4.16 11.57 -14.58
C SER A 400 4.05 13.10 -14.63
N HIS A 401 3.63 13.66 -15.76
CA HIS A 401 3.52 15.10 -15.93
C HIS A 401 2.55 15.73 -14.93
N LEU A 402 2.92 16.93 -14.49
CA LEU A 402 2.17 17.80 -13.60
C LEU A 402 0.69 17.92 -13.98
N PHE A 403 0.40 17.91 -15.28
CA PHE A 403 -0.95 17.98 -15.86
C PHE A 403 -1.89 16.85 -15.42
N ILE A 404 -1.40 15.66 -15.10
CA ILE A 404 -2.24 14.55 -14.60
C ILE A 404 -2.37 14.61 -13.08
N ARG A 405 -1.31 15.00 -12.38
CA ARG A 405 -1.27 15.01 -10.90
C ARG A 405 -2.20 16.06 -10.30
N ILE A 406 -2.23 17.30 -10.83
CA ILE A 406 -3.07 18.37 -10.30
C ILE A 406 -4.57 18.01 -10.36
N PRO A 407 -5.13 17.57 -11.50
CA PRO A 407 -6.52 17.12 -11.55
C PRO A 407 -6.82 15.95 -10.61
N MET A 408 -5.92 14.98 -10.49
CA MET A 408 -6.12 13.84 -9.59
C MET A 408 -6.10 14.26 -8.12
N ALA A 409 -5.24 15.20 -7.74
CA ALA A 409 -5.25 15.82 -6.42
C ALA A 409 -6.57 16.58 -6.17
N ALA A 410 -7.06 17.35 -7.14
CA ALA A 410 -8.34 18.05 -7.03
C ALA A 410 -9.52 17.06 -6.84
N ILE A 411 -9.60 16.01 -7.65
CA ILE A 411 -10.60 14.94 -7.52
C ILE A 411 -10.51 14.29 -6.13
N PHE A 412 -9.29 14.02 -5.66
CA PHE A 412 -9.06 13.45 -4.33
C PHE A 412 -9.62 14.34 -3.22
N PHE A 413 -9.35 15.66 -3.23
CA PHE A 413 -9.84 16.58 -2.19
C PHE A 413 -11.36 16.80 -2.27
N VAL A 414 -11.93 16.83 -3.47
CA VAL A 414 -13.40 16.85 -3.66
C VAL A 414 -14.01 15.59 -3.07
N MET A 415 -13.45 14.42 -3.38
CA MET A 415 -13.91 13.13 -2.87
C MET A 415 -13.79 13.05 -1.34
N LEU A 416 -12.65 13.47 -0.78
CA LEU A 416 -12.42 13.54 0.67
C LEU A 416 -13.49 14.40 1.34
N THR A 417 -13.70 15.62 0.83
CA THR A 417 -14.70 16.56 1.37
C THR A 417 -16.10 15.98 1.29
N ALA A 418 -16.47 15.39 0.15
CA ALA A 418 -17.77 14.76 -0.03
C ALA A 418 -18.00 13.59 0.93
N MET A 419 -16.98 12.75 1.17
CA MET A 419 -17.08 11.61 2.09
C MET A 419 -17.10 12.02 3.57
N THR A 420 -16.49 13.15 3.93
CA THR A 420 -16.40 13.62 5.32
C THR A 420 -17.54 14.56 5.72
N ALA A 421 -17.94 15.47 4.82
CA ALA A 421 -18.90 16.53 5.13
C ALA A 421 -20.35 16.14 4.88
N LEU A 422 -20.62 15.26 3.91
CA LEU A 422 -21.99 14.84 3.62
C LEU A 422 -22.53 13.90 4.70
N PRO A 423 -23.81 14.06 5.11
CA PRO A 423 -24.43 13.20 6.11
C PRO A 423 -24.67 11.79 5.53
N ARG A 424 -23.68 10.91 5.67
CA ARG A 424 -23.74 9.50 5.24
C ARG A 424 -23.94 8.55 6.43
N PRO A 425 -24.55 7.37 6.20
CA PRO A 425 -24.67 6.36 7.24
C PRO A 425 -23.28 5.93 7.71
N ARG A 426 -23.08 5.91 9.03
CA ARG A 426 -21.81 5.57 9.68
C ARG A 426 -21.77 4.08 9.97
N ASN A 427 -21.47 3.29 8.96
CA ASN A 427 -21.29 1.85 9.08
C ASN A 427 -19.87 1.45 8.65
N LEU A 428 -19.49 0.22 9.01
CA LEU A 428 -18.20 -0.34 8.64
C LEU A 428 -18.03 -0.51 7.13
N GLU A 429 -19.12 -0.75 6.39
CA GLU A 429 -19.10 -0.86 4.92
C GLU A 429 -18.55 0.42 4.27
N ASN A 430 -19.13 1.57 4.65
CA ASN A 430 -18.78 2.87 4.11
C ASN A 430 -17.38 3.29 4.57
N LEU A 431 -17.04 3.06 5.85
CA LEU A 431 -15.68 3.34 6.34
C LEU A 431 -14.63 2.60 5.52
N LEU A 432 -14.86 1.31 5.28
CA LEU A 432 -13.95 0.44 4.54
C LEU A 432 -13.88 0.83 3.05
N ALA A 433 -15.02 1.03 2.38
CA ALA A 433 -15.06 1.43 0.97
C ALA A 433 -14.41 2.81 0.75
N ASN A 434 -14.79 3.80 1.56
CA ASN A 434 -14.31 5.18 1.44
C ASN A 434 -12.83 5.30 1.82
N SER A 435 -12.37 4.57 2.86
CA SER A 435 -10.93 4.51 3.16
C SER A 435 -10.15 3.90 1.99
N THR A 436 -10.64 2.79 1.42
CA THR A 436 -9.98 2.15 0.27
C THR A 436 -9.95 3.09 -0.94
N ALA A 437 -11.06 3.76 -1.25
CA ALA A 437 -11.16 4.71 -2.36
C ALA A 437 -10.18 5.88 -2.21
N LEU A 438 -10.06 6.43 -0.99
CA LEU A 438 -9.11 7.49 -0.68
C LEU A 438 -7.66 7.02 -0.87
N VAL A 439 -7.30 5.83 -0.39
CA VAL A 439 -5.93 5.30 -0.58
C VAL A 439 -5.62 5.05 -2.07
N VAL A 440 -6.55 4.48 -2.83
CA VAL A 440 -6.40 4.28 -4.29
C VAL A 440 -6.28 5.62 -5.02
N SER A 441 -7.01 6.64 -4.60
CA SER A 441 -6.94 7.97 -5.21
C SER A 441 -5.67 8.72 -4.82
N ALA A 442 -5.16 8.53 -3.60
CA ALA A 442 -3.95 9.18 -3.11
C ALA A 442 -2.69 8.79 -3.91
N GLN A 443 -2.56 7.53 -4.32
CA GLN A 443 -1.44 7.10 -5.16
C GLN A 443 -1.42 7.74 -6.56
N MET A 444 -2.53 8.33 -7.02
CA MET A 444 -2.62 8.91 -8.36
C MET A 444 -1.93 10.27 -8.48
N TRP A 445 -1.66 10.92 -7.36
CA TRP A 445 -0.97 12.20 -7.29
C TRP A 445 0.24 12.17 -6.35
N TYR A 446 0.74 10.96 -6.04
CA TYR A 446 1.92 10.78 -5.22
C TYR A 446 3.20 11.17 -5.99
N PRO A 447 4.19 11.85 -5.37
CA PRO A 447 5.26 12.52 -6.12
C PRO A 447 6.26 11.59 -6.80
N ASP A 448 6.52 10.44 -6.19
CA ASP A 448 7.60 9.54 -6.61
C ASP A 448 7.21 8.69 -7.84
N ASP A 449 5.97 8.20 -7.89
CA ASP A 449 5.48 7.36 -8.99
C ASP A 449 3.94 7.29 -8.98
N ILE A 450 3.31 7.14 -10.15
CA ILE A 450 1.85 7.12 -10.27
C ILE A 450 1.39 5.67 -10.45
N GLY A 451 0.49 5.21 -9.58
CA GLY A 451 -0.18 3.90 -9.74
C GLY A 451 0.68 2.67 -9.41
N SER A 452 1.96 2.84 -9.07
CA SER A 452 2.86 1.73 -8.68
C SER A 452 2.60 1.19 -7.27
N TYR A 453 1.91 1.96 -6.44
CA TYR A 453 1.78 1.74 -5.01
C TYR A 453 0.59 0.84 -4.63
N VAL A 454 0.36 -0.20 -5.42
CA VAL A 454 -0.81 -1.08 -5.30
C VAL A 454 -0.91 -1.75 -3.92
N GLN A 455 0.21 -2.11 -3.32
CA GLN A 455 0.24 -2.76 -1.99
C GLN A 455 -0.35 -1.91 -0.86
N TRP A 456 -0.43 -0.57 -0.99
CA TRP A 456 -1.01 0.30 0.03
C TRP A 456 -2.50 0.04 0.26
N TYR A 457 -3.25 -0.20 -0.81
CA TYR A 457 -4.69 -0.43 -0.75
C TYR A 457 -5.08 -1.88 -1.02
N MET A 458 -4.21 -2.69 -1.63
CA MET A 458 -4.59 -4.04 -2.09
C MET A 458 -5.23 -4.89 -0.99
N PRO A 459 -4.66 -4.99 0.24
CA PRO A 459 -5.31 -5.73 1.32
C PRO A 459 -6.69 -5.17 1.68
N LEU A 460 -6.84 -3.84 1.74
CA LEU A 460 -8.12 -3.17 2.03
C LEU A 460 -9.15 -3.44 0.94
N PHE A 461 -8.73 -3.39 -0.32
CA PHE A 461 -9.58 -3.70 -1.47
C PHE A 461 -10.04 -5.16 -1.43
N LEU A 462 -9.19 -6.11 -1.06
CA LEU A 462 -9.60 -7.51 -0.86
C LEU A 462 -10.67 -7.62 0.23
N VAL A 463 -10.52 -6.89 1.33
CA VAL A 463 -11.57 -6.82 2.37
C VAL A 463 -12.87 -6.25 1.80
N VAL A 464 -12.83 -5.20 0.95
CA VAL A 464 -14.02 -4.65 0.26
C VAL A 464 -14.68 -5.69 -0.66
N VAL A 465 -13.90 -6.44 -1.43
CA VAL A 465 -14.40 -7.40 -2.42
C VAL A 465 -15.05 -8.62 -1.75
N PHE A 466 -14.46 -9.11 -0.66
CA PHE A 466 -14.92 -10.32 0.02
C PHE A 466 -15.94 -10.06 1.13
N ARG A 467 -16.19 -8.80 1.51
CA ARG A 467 -17.10 -8.52 2.62
C ARG A 467 -18.53 -8.96 2.33
N PRO A 468 -19.21 -9.60 3.30
CA PRO A 468 -20.66 -9.71 3.29
C PRO A 468 -21.30 -8.35 3.57
N ARG A 469 -22.63 -8.31 3.72
CA ARG A 469 -23.31 -7.13 4.24
C ARG A 469 -22.90 -6.87 5.71
N LEU A 470 -22.39 -5.67 6.00
CA LEU A 470 -21.94 -5.18 7.31
C LEU A 470 -22.71 -3.92 7.75
N ASP A 471 -23.90 -3.69 7.21
CA ASP A 471 -24.80 -2.57 7.55
C ASP A 471 -25.10 -2.47 9.06
N ARG A 472 -25.12 -3.61 9.76
CA ARG A 472 -25.34 -3.69 11.22
C ARG A 472 -24.13 -3.30 12.06
N PHE A 473 -22.94 -3.13 11.48
CA PHE A 473 -21.72 -2.80 12.21
C PHE A 473 -21.53 -1.28 12.26
N THR A 474 -22.09 -0.67 13.31
CA THR A 474 -22.06 0.78 13.58
C THR A 474 -20.98 1.14 14.61
N PRO A 475 -20.58 2.42 14.70
CA PRO A 475 -19.60 2.88 15.70
C PRO A 475 -20.13 2.73 17.13
N PRO A 476 -19.24 2.57 18.14
CA PRO A 476 -19.62 2.34 19.54
C PRO A 476 -20.58 3.39 20.12
N ASP A 477 -20.36 4.67 19.80
CA ASP A 477 -21.17 5.79 20.31
C ASP A 477 -22.65 5.70 19.88
N MET A 478 -22.95 5.10 18.71
CA MET A 478 -24.34 4.92 18.27
C MET A 478 -25.07 3.87 19.09
N VAL A 479 -24.38 2.77 19.46
CA VAL A 479 -24.94 1.72 20.32
C VAL A 479 -25.20 2.26 21.73
N GLU A 480 -24.28 3.05 22.28
CA GLU A 480 -24.44 3.68 23.60
C GLU A 480 -25.64 4.66 23.62
N ARG A 481 -25.79 5.48 22.57
CA ARG A 481 -26.96 6.37 22.43
C ARG A 481 -28.26 5.60 22.34
N GLN A 482 -28.33 4.57 21.50
CA GLN A 482 -29.53 3.75 21.36
C GLN A 482 -29.91 3.07 22.68
N ALA A 483 -28.95 2.50 23.40
CA ALA A 483 -29.17 1.92 24.72
C ALA A 483 -29.69 2.96 25.74
N THR A 484 -29.09 4.16 25.76
CA THR A 484 -29.52 5.25 26.65
C THR A 484 -30.94 5.73 26.32
N THR A 485 -31.30 5.78 25.03
CA THR A 485 -32.63 6.22 24.58
C THR A 485 -33.70 5.21 25.01
N VAL A 486 -33.45 3.91 24.82
CA VAL A 486 -34.37 2.83 25.24
C VAL A 486 -34.56 2.82 26.77
N VAL A 487 -33.49 3.02 27.54
CA VAL A 487 -33.59 3.12 29.01
C VAL A 487 -34.39 4.35 29.43
N ASN A 488 -34.19 5.50 28.78
CA ASN A 488 -34.97 6.70 29.04
C ASN A 488 -36.46 6.51 28.67
N GLU A 489 -36.77 5.87 27.55
CA GLU A 489 -38.16 5.58 27.16
C GLU A 489 -38.86 4.62 28.14
N LEU A 490 -38.17 3.58 28.61
CA LEU A 490 -38.69 2.65 29.61
C LEU A 490 -38.92 3.32 30.98
N THR A 491 -38.05 4.24 31.37
CA THR A 491 -38.20 5.00 32.63
C THR A 491 -39.31 6.05 32.53
N THR A 492 -39.48 6.73 31.39
CA THR A 492 -40.62 7.63 31.17
C THR A 492 -41.95 6.88 31.02
N GLY A 493 -41.97 5.73 30.35
CA GLY A 493 -43.17 4.89 30.17
C GLY A 493 -43.67 4.27 31.49
N SER A 494 -42.74 3.97 32.41
CA SER A 494 -43.05 3.50 33.77
C SER A 494 -43.73 4.58 34.61
N GLN A 495 -43.37 5.86 34.45
CA GLN A 495 -44.01 6.96 35.17
C GLN A 495 -45.42 7.30 34.63
N SER A 496 -45.71 7.01 33.36
CA SER A 496 -47.03 7.24 32.76
C SER A 496 -48.05 6.09 32.95
N THR A 497 -47.66 4.94 33.50
CA THR A 497 -48.56 3.77 33.63
C THR A 497 -49.10 3.54 35.06
N VAL A 498 -48.81 4.45 36.01
CA VAL A 498 -49.32 4.37 37.39
C VAL A 498 -50.64 5.16 37.59
N ALA A 499 -51.11 5.90 36.58
CA ALA A 499 -52.38 6.58 36.63
C ALA A 499 -53.47 5.82 35.85
N ILE A 500 -54.51 5.40 36.57
CA ILE A 500 -55.81 4.89 36.10
C ILE A 500 -55.85 3.38 35.78
N SER A 501 -55.84 2.57 36.84
CA SER A 501 -56.69 1.38 36.88
C SER A 501 -57.19 1.14 38.31
N ARG A 502 -58.19 1.93 38.70
CA ARG A 502 -59.12 1.61 39.77
C ARG A 502 -60.53 1.97 39.28
N LEU A 503 -61.44 1.03 39.49
CA LEU A 503 -62.91 1.09 39.38
C LEU A 503 -63.53 0.73 38.02
N SER A 504 -63.92 -0.55 37.89
CA SER A 504 -65.33 -0.93 37.70
C SER A 504 -65.46 -2.44 37.48
N LEU A 505 -65.40 -3.20 38.57
CA LEU A 505 -66.11 -4.48 38.71
C LEU A 505 -67.51 -4.13 39.21
N TYR A 506 -68.55 -4.23 38.37
CA TYR A 506 -69.91 -4.67 38.71
C TYR A 506 -70.84 -4.61 37.48
N ARG A 507 -71.51 -5.76 37.24
CA ARG A 507 -72.56 -6.11 36.26
C ARG A 507 -72.15 -6.39 34.82
#